data_AF-A0A847Z5B9-F1
#
_entry.id   AF-A0A847Z5B9-F1
#
_cell.length_a   1.000
_cell.length_b   1.000
_cell.length_c   1.000
_cell.angle_alpha   90.00
_cell.angle_beta   90.00
_cell.angle_gamma   90.00
#
_symmetry.space_group_name_H-M   'P 1'
#
loop_
_entity.id
_entity.type
_entity.pdbx_description
1 polymer ?
#
loop_
_entity_poly.entity_id
_entity_poly.type
_entity_poly.pdbx_seq_one_letter_code
_entity_poly.pdbx_strand_id
1 'polypeptide(L)'
;MFHATTIVAVKKDNKSAMAGDGQVTLGEHTVIKHGAVKVRKIYKDKVLIGFAGSVADAFALSDKFEAKLELYAGNLNRAAV
;
A
#
# COMPACT_ATOMS: atom_id res chain seq x y z
N MET A 1 -1.25 19.54 9.69
CA MET A 1 -0.53 18.81 8.62
C MET A 1 -0.72 17.32 8.88
N PHE A 2 -1.19 16.52 7.92
CA PHE A 2 -1.34 15.08 8.16
C PHE A 2 0.04 14.41 8.16
N HIS A 3 0.47 13.86 9.29
CA HIS A 3 1.60 12.93 9.30
C HIS A 3 1.13 11.58 8.75
N ALA A 4 1.58 11.28 7.54
CA ALA A 4 1.36 10.00 6.90
C ALA A 4 2.15 8.89 7.60
N THR A 5 1.59 7.69 7.59
CA THR A 5 2.28 6.45 7.94
C THR A 5 3.49 6.23 7.03
N THR A 6 4.56 5.68 7.58
CA THR A 6 5.74 5.19 6.89
C THR A 6 5.48 3.78 6.36
N ILE A 7 5.65 3.58 5.05
CA ILE A 7 5.68 2.27 4.41
C ILE A 7 7.14 1.98 4.02
N VAL A 8 7.64 0.79 4.35
CA VAL A 8 8.97 0.31 3.94
C VAL A 8 8.82 -1.00 3.18
N ALA A 9 9.64 -1.20 2.16
CA ALA A 9 9.73 -2.45 1.41
C ALA A 9 11.18 -2.88 1.30
N VAL A 10 11.45 -4.17 1.47
CA VAL A 10 12.76 -4.77 1.31
C VAL A 10 12.67 -5.98 0.38
N LYS A 11 13.66 -6.10 -0.51
CA LYS A 11 13.86 -7.28 -1.35
C LYS A 11 15.25 -7.84 -1.05
N LYS A 12 15.31 -9.09 -0.62
CA LYS A 12 16.55 -9.81 -0.29
C LYS A 12 16.41 -11.28 -0.62
N ASP A 13 17.41 -11.86 -1.27
CA ASP A 13 17.51 -13.31 -1.55
C ASP A 13 16.23 -13.92 -2.13
N ASN A 14 15.73 -13.34 -3.23
CA ASN A 14 14.47 -13.70 -3.90
C ASN A 14 13.19 -13.62 -3.03
N LYS A 15 13.28 -13.03 -1.85
CA LYS A 15 12.13 -12.76 -0.98
C LYS A 15 11.85 -11.26 -0.95
N SER A 16 10.58 -10.92 -0.83
CA SER A 16 10.11 -9.54 -0.67
C SER A 16 9.30 -9.44 0.60
N ALA A 17 9.53 -8.39 1.38
CA ALA A 17 8.74 -8.05 2.54
C ALA A 17 8.35 -6.57 2.48
N MET A 18 7.17 -6.24 2.99
CA MET A 18 6.68 -4.88 3.11
C MET A 18 6.06 -4.72 4.49
N ALA A 19 6.35 -3.60 5.14
CA ALA A 19 5.81 -3.25 6.43
C ALA A 19 5.36 -1.79 6.41
N GLY A 20 4.39 -1.46 7.24
CA GLY A 20 3.99 -0.08 7.50
C GLY A 20 3.72 0.09 8.98
N ASP A 21 3.94 1.29 9.50
CA ASP A 21 3.40 1.63 10.81
C ASP A 21 1.87 1.84 10.70
N GLY A 22 1.16 1.58 11.80
CA GLY A 22 -0.30 1.67 11.86
C GLY A 22 -0.82 3.05 12.28
N GLN A 23 0.06 4.07 12.38
CA GLN A 23 -0.28 5.34 13.02
C GLN A 23 -1.20 6.19 12.14
N VAL A 24 -2.47 6.29 12.52
CA VAL A 24 -3.42 7.25 11.93
C VAL A 24 -3.67 8.37 12.91
N THR A 25 -3.11 9.55 12.61
CA THR A 25 -3.28 10.78 13.40
C THR A 25 -4.36 11.66 12.76
N LEU A 26 -5.38 12.05 13.53
CA LEU A 26 -6.34 13.11 13.16
C LEU A 26 -5.99 14.39 13.94
N GLY A 27 -5.68 15.47 13.25
CA GLY A 27 -5.16 16.70 13.87
C GLY A 27 -3.68 16.60 14.24
N GLU A 28 -3.18 17.44 15.15
CA GLU A 28 -1.76 17.45 15.54
C GLU A 28 -1.40 16.44 16.65
N HIS A 29 -2.39 15.91 17.40
CA HIS A 29 -2.09 15.14 18.61
C HIS A 29 -2.96 13.89 18.86
N THR A 30 -4.00 13.62 18.06
CA THR A 30 -4.95 12.54 18.38
C THR A 30 -4.74 11.32 17.49
N VAL A 31 -4.16 10.26 18.05
CA VAL A 31 -4.06 8.94 17.39
C VAL A 31 -5.40 8.24 17.48
N ILE A 32 -6.09 8.08 16.34
CA ILE A 32 -7.49 7.59 16.31
C ILE A 32 -7.58 6.06 16.20
N LYS A 33 -6.59 5.38 15.62
CA LYS A 33 -6.65 3.92 15.46
C LYS A 33 -5.25 3.33 15.27
N HIS A 34 -4.99 2.21 15.95
CA HIS A 34 -3.74 1.44 15.86
C HIS A 34 -3.74 0.38 14.74
N GLY A 35 -4.78 0.34 13.90
CA GLY A 35 -5.09 -0.83 13.07
C GLY A 35 -5.35 -0.54 11.59
N ALA A 36 -4.74 0.50 11.01
CA ALA A 36 -4.82 0.69 9.57
C ALA A 36 -3.90 -0.32 8.86
N VAL A 37 -4.48 -1.37 8.28
CA VAL A 37 -3.75 -2.32 7.43
C VAL A 37 -3.53 -1.66 6.07
N LYS A 38 -2.48 -0.84 5.98
CA LYS A 38 -2.13 -0.09 4.76
C LYS A 38 -1.23 -0.87 3.80
N VAL A 39 -0.79 -2.07 4.19
CA VAL A 39 -0.12 -3.05 3.34
C VAL A 39 -1.11 -4.16 3.03
N ARG A 40 -1.38 -4.42 1.75
CA ARG A 40 -2.27 -5.49 1.32
C ARG A 40 -1.65 -6.26 0.16
N LYS A 41 -2.13 -7.49 -0.02
CA LYS A 41 -1.81 -8.30 -1.18
C LYS A 41 -2.89 -8.11 -2.25
N ILE A 42 -2.47 -8.12 -3.50
CA ILE A 42 -3.33 -8.06 -4.70
C ILE A 42 -2.85 -9.07 -5.74
N TYR A 43 -3.59 -9.19 -6.84
CA TYR A 43 -3.22 -10.06 -7.96
C TYR A 43 -2.96 -11.51 -7.50
N LYS A 44 -3.98 -12.13 -6.91
CA LYS A 44 -3.95 -13.52 -6.39
C LYS A 44 -2.80 -13.74 -5.39
N ASP A 45 -2.64 -12.80 -4.46
CA ASP A 45 -1.60 -12.80 -3.42
C ASP A 45 -0.14 -12.77 -3.91
N LYS A 46 0.09 -12.48 -5.21
CA LYS A 46 1.43 -12.45 -5.80
C LYS A 46 2.12 -11.10 -5.71
N VAL A 47 1.38 -10.03 -5.44
CA VAL A 47 1.91 -8.65 -5.38
C VAL A 47 1.57 -8.02 -4.04
N LEU A 48 2.56 -7.37 -3.43
CA LEU A 48 2.39 -6.54 -2.23
C LEU A 48 2.28 -5.06 -2.64
N ILE A 49 1.30 -4.37 -2.08
CA ILE A 49 1.11 -2.92 -2.24
C ILE A 49 0.98 -2.25 -0.88
N GLY A 50 1.44 -1.01 -0.79
CA GLY A 50 1.39 -0.21 0.43
C GLY A 50 1.22 1.27 0.14
N PHE A 51 0.34 1.94 0.87
CA PHE A 51 0.04 3.36 0.67
C PHE A 51 0.25 4.15 1.97
N ALA A 52 1.10 5.17 1.93
CA ALA A 52 1.36 6.05 3.08
C ALA A 52 0.22 7.07 3.31
N GLY A 53 -0.51 7.44 2.25
CA GLY A 53 -1.48 8.54 2.22
C GLY A 53 -2.82 8.27 2.90
N SER A 54 -3.83 9.02 2.44
CA SER A 54 -5.21 8.89 2.92
C SER A 54 -5.77 7.50 2.62
N VAL A 55 -6.74 7.05 3.43
CA VAL A 55 -7.40 5.76 3.21
C VAL A 55 -8.18 5.75 1.89
N ALA A 56 -8.82 6.87 1.52
CA ALA A 56 -9.61 6.99 0.30
C ALA A 56 -8.74 6.84 -0.96
N ASP A 57 -7.60 7.53 -1.01
CA ASP A 57 -6.67 7.43 -2.14
C ASP A 57 -6.06 6.04 -2.23
N ALA A 58 -5.76 5.41 -1.08
CA ALA A 58 -5.23 4.05 -1.04
C ALA A 58 -6.17 3.05 -1.70
N PHE A 59 -7.49 3.13 -1.45
CA PHE A 59 -8.47 2.26 -2.12
C PHE A 59 -8.51 2.52 -3.62
N ALA A 60 -8.70 3.79 -4.03
CA ALA A 60 -8.82 4.14 -5.44
C ALA A 60 -7.58 3.75 -6.27
N LEU A 61 -6.38 4.00 -5.75
CA LEU A 61 -5.13 3.65 -6.43
C LEU A 61 -4.87 2.14 -6.44
N SER A 62 -5.26 1.42 -5.37
CA SER A 62 -5.18 -0.05 -5.34
C SER A 62 -6.03 -0.67 -6.45
N ASP A 63 -7.28 -0.23 -6.58
CA ASP A 63 -8.21 -0.78 -7.56
C ASP A 63 -7.76 -0.47 -8.99
N LYS A 64 -7.28 0.77 -9.23
CA LYS A 64 -6.70 1.16 -10.53
C LYS A 64 -5.49 0.29 -10.88
N PHE A 65 -4.60 0.06 -9.92
CA PHE A 65 -3.38 -0.72 -10.15
C PHE A 65 -3.69 -2.21 -10.36
N GLU A 66 -4.63 -2.79 -9.62
CA GLU A 66 -5.08 -4.17 -9.81
C GLU A 66 -5.68 -4.38 -11.20
N ALA A 67 -6.55 -3.47 -11.66
CA ALA A 67 -7.10 -3.50 -13.01
C ALA A 67 -6.01 -3.45 -14.10
N LYS A 68 -4.95 -2.64 -13.89
CA LYS A 68 -3.80 -2.58 -14.81
C LYS A 68 -2.97 -3.85 -14.78
N LEU A 69 -2.78 -4.45 -13.60
CA LEU A 69 -2.08 -5.73 -13.47
C LEU A 69 -2.82 -6.86 -14.20
N GLU A 70 -4.15 -6.89 -14.12
CA GLU A 70 -4.95 -7.84 -14.89
C GLU A 70 -4.81 -7.63 -16.39
N LEU A 71 -4.94 -6.38 -16.86
CA LEU A 71 -4.80 -6.01 -18.27
C LEU A 71 -3.44 -6.41 -18.87
N TYR A 72 -2.37 -6.27 -18.09
CA TYR A 72 -1.01 -6.62 -18.54
C TYR A 72 -0.53 -7.98 -18.04
N ALA A 73 -1.45 -8.88 -17.70
CA ALA A 73 -1.17 -10.27 -17.30
C ALA A 73 -0.09 -10.39 -16.21
N GLY A 74 -0.12 -9.50 -15.22
CA GLY A 74 0.80 -9.49 -14.08
C GLY A 74 2.15 -8.81 -14.33
N ASN A 75 2.34 -8.14 -15.48
CA ASN A 75 3.54 -7.36 -15.73
C ASN A 75 3.55 -6.07 -14.89
N LEU A 76 4.24 -6.13 -13.74
CA LEU A 76 4.39 -5.03 -12.78
C LEU A 76 4.82 -3.71 -13.42
N ASN A 77 5.84 -3.72 -14.28
CA ASN A 77 6.37 -2.50 -14.89
C ASN A 77 5.36 -1.83 -15.84
N ARG A 78 4.57 -2.62 -16.56
CA ARG A 78 3.52 -2.08 -17.46
C ARG A 78 2.28 -1.65 -16.70
N ALA A 79 2.02 -2.25 -15.54
CA ALA A 79 0.86 -1.92 -14.73
C ALA A 79 1.05 -0.67 -13.86
N ALA A 80 2.30 -0.31 -13.53
CA ALA A 80 2.64 0.80 -12.63
C ALA A 80 2.58 2.20 -13.27
N VAL A 81 1.88 2.34 -14.39
CA VAL A 81 1.83 3.57 -15.22
C VAL A 81 0.47 4.25 -15.14
#